data_AF-A0A645AD90-F1
#
_entry.id   AF-A0A645AD90-F1
#
_cell.length_a   1.000
_cell.length_b   1.000
_cell.length_c   1.000
_cell.angle_alpha   90.00
_cell.angle_beta   90.00
_cell.angle_gamma   90.00
#
_symmetry.space_group_name_H-M   'P 1'
#
loop_
_entity.id
_entity.type
_entity.pdbx_description
1 polymer ?
#
loop_
_entity_poly.entity_id
_entity_poly.type
_entity_poly.pdbx_seq_one_letter_code
_entity_poly.pdbx_strand_id
1 'polypeptide(L)'
;MEKVGSLLVFIEYSLYIYKKIKKMITTTEEPAFLIRSYGKGELAALYLPHLHPRSALASFNDWIGRFPGLGTALQQAGLAANARRYTPAQVKLIVGALGEP
;
A
#
# COMPACT_ATOMS: atom_id res chain seq x y z
N MET A 1 -29.93 -40.96 18.97
CA MET A 1 -30.13 -39.51 19.23
C MET A 1 -28.81 -38.78 18.93
N GLU A 2 -28.40 -38.67 17.66
CA GLU A 2 -27.00 -38.29 17.34
C GLU A 2 -26.84 -37.32 16.15
N LYS A 3 -27.90 -36.57 15.77
CA LYS A 3 -27.80 -35.61 14.64
C LYS A 3 -27.78 -34.14 15.04
N VAL A 4 -28.09 -33.80 16.29
CA VAL A 4 -28.14 -32.40 16.75
C VAL A 4 -26.79 -31.86 17.23
N GLY A 5 -25.89 -32.70 17.75
CA GLY A 5 -24.56 -32.28 18.21
C GLY A 5 -23.59 -31.89 17.09
N SER A 6 -23.71 -32.51 15.92
CA SER A 6 -22.83 -32.24 14.77
C SER A 6 -23.09 -30.89 14.11
N LEU A 7 -24.36 -30.47 14.03
CA LEU A 7 -24.73 -29.19 13.42
C LEU A 7 -24.30 -28.01 14.30
N LEU A 8 -24.37 -28.15 15.63
CA LEU A 8 -23.94 -27.12 16.56
C LEU A 8 -22.43 -26.87 16.48
N VAL A 9 -21.62 -27.95 16.39
CA VAL A 9 -20.17 -27.84 16.22
C VAL A 9 -19.81 -27.20 14.87
N PHE A 10 -20.58 -27.48 13.82
CA PHE A 10 -20.39 -26.86 12.51
C PHE A 10 -20.71 -25.35 12.53
N ILE A 11 -21.78 -24.96 13.22
CA ILE A 11 -22.16 -23.54 13.38
C ILE A 11 -21.10 -22.80 14.20
N GLU A 12 -20.65 -23.35 15.32
CA GLU A 12 -19.59 -22.74 16.15
C GLU A 12 -18.27 -22.62 15.38
N TYR A 13 -17.91 -23.65 14.60
CA TYR A 13 -16.72 -23.62 13.76
C TYR A 13 -16.84 -22.58 12.63
N SER A 14 -18.00 -22.46 12.01
CA SER A 14 -18.29 -21.43 11.00
C SER A 14 -18.29 -20.02 11.60
N LEU A 15 -18.82 -19.87 12.81
CA LEU A 15 -18.79 -18.59 13.53
C LEU A 15 -17.36 -18.21 13.89
N TYR A 16 -16.56 -19.16 14.37
CA TYR A 16 -15.14 -18.98 14.65
C TYR A 16 -14.37 -18.58 13.38
N ILE A 17 -14.58 -19.27 12.26
CA ILE A 17 -13.91 -18.97 10.99
C ILE A 17 -14.30 -17.58 10.49
N TYR A 18 -15.59 -17.23 10.56
CA TYR A 18 -16.08 -15.92 10.14
C TYR A 18 -15.50 -14.80 11.01
N LYS A 19 -15.45 -14.99 12.34
CA LYS A 19 -14.87 -14.01 13.27
C LYS A 19 -13.36 -13.85 13.05
N LYS A 20 -12.66 -14.95 12.74
CA LYS A 20 -11.23 -14.96 12.41
C LYS A 20 -10.94 -14.27 11.08
N ILE A 21 -11.73 -14.54 10.04
CA ILE A 21 -11.64 -13.85 8.75
C ILE A 21 -11.94 -12.37 8.97
N LYS A 22 -13.07 -12.02 9.61
CA LYS A 22 -13.46 -10.64 9.91
C LYS A 22 -12.38 -9.88 10.66
N LYS A 23 -11.72 -10.51 11.65
CA LYS A 23 -10.58 -9.90 12.35
C LYS A 23 -9.37 -9.67 11.44
N MET A 24 -9.06 -10.59 10.52
CA MET A 24 -7.99 -10.41 9.53
C MET A 24 -8.29 -9.27 8.54
N ILE A 25 -9.54 -9.14 8.05
CA ILE A 25 -9.95 -8.03 7.16
C ILE A 25 -10.11 -6.70 7.90
N THR A 26 -10.45 -6.69 9.20
CA THR A 26 -10.61 -5.45 9.99
C THR A 26 -9.28 -4.92 10.53
N THR A 27 -8.20 -5.71 10.55
CA THR A 27 -6.85 -5.26 10.95
C THR A 27 -6.12 -4.58 9.78
N THR A 28 -6.84 -3.76 9.02
CA THR A 28 -6.31 -2.83 8.03
C THR A 28 -6.80 -1.45 8.43
N GLU A 29 -6.53 -1.06 9.67
CA GLU A 29 -6.58 0.35 10.05
C GLU A 29 -5.26 0.95 9.57
N GLU A 30 -5.27 1.33 8.29
CA GLU A 30 -4.18 2.06 7.63
C GLU A 30 -3.86 3.30 8.48
N PRO A 31 -2.64 3.43 9.02
CA PRO A 31 -2.24 4.67 9.64
C PRO A 31 -2.30 5.78 8.58
N ALA A 32 -2.88 6.94 8.93
CA ALA A 32 -2.94 8.09 8.04
C ALA A 32 -1.57 8.34 7.38
N PHE A 33 -1.55 8.46 6.06
CA PHE A 33 -0.32 8.62 5.31
C PHE A 33 0.43 9.90 5.75
N LEU A 34 1.72 9.75 6.09
CA LEU A 34 2.54 10.84 6.62
C LEU A 34 3.50 11.36 5.56
N ILE A 35 3.45 12.65 5.24
CA ILE A 35 4.45 13.27 4.37
C ILE A 35 5.81 13.33 5.09
N ARG A 36 6.69 12.37 4.81
CA ARG A 36 8.07 12.32 5.29
C ARG A 36 9.03 11.85 4.20
N SER A 37 10.32 11.77 4.51
CA SER A 37 11.29 11.16 3.60
C SER A 37 11.03 9.65 3.52
N TYR A 38 10.91 9.13 2.29
CA TYR A 38 10.67 7.71 2.03
C TYR A 38 11.76 7.13 1.14
N GLY A 39 12.08 5.84 1.33
CA GLY A 39 12.78 5.07 0.31
C GLY A 39 11.95 4.93 -0.96
N LYS A 40 12.56 4.85 -2.15
CA LYS A 40 11.80 4.66 -3.40
C LYS A 40 10.93 3.39 -3.37
N GLY A 41 11.49 2.28 -2.88
CA GLY A 41 10.76 1.02 -2.72
C GLY A 41 9.78 1.02 -1.54
N GLU A 42 10.08 1.77 -0.47
CA GLU A 42 9.16 1.96 0.67
C GLU A 42 7.91 2.70 0.21
N LEU A 43 8.07 3.81 -0.51
CA LEU A 43 6.95 4.58 -1.06
C LEU A 43 6.16 3.75 -2.07
N ALA A 44 6.84 3.04 -2.97
CA ALA A 44 6.18 2.16 -3.93
C ALA A 44 5.35 1.05 -3.25
N ALA A 45 5.83 0.48 -2.14
CA ALA A 45 5.11 -0.54 -1.40
C ALA A 45 3.87 0.02 -0.67
N LEU A 46 3.85 1.31 -0.31
CA LEU A 46 2.66 1.96 0.24
C LEU A 46 1.55 2.06 -0.83
N TYR A 47 1.87 2.49 -2.04
CA TYR A 47 0.89 2.57 -3.13
C TYR A 47 0.45 1.20 -3.66
N LEU A 48 1.34 0.21 -3.60
CA LEU A 48 1.15 -1.09 -4.23
C LEU A 48 1.45 -2.24 -3.24
N PRO A 49 0.69 -2.34 -2.12
CA PRO A 49 1.00 -3.26 -1.03
C PRO A 49 0.85 -4.74 -1.41
N HIS A 50 0.06 -5.04 -2.44
CA HIS A 50 -0.20 -6.40 -2.92
C HIS A 50 0.85 -6.92 -3.92
N LEU A 51 1.76 -6.06 -4.38
CA LEU A 51 2.79 -6.43 -5.34
C LEU A 51 4.10 -6.79 -4.65
N HIS A 52 4.86 -7.72 -5.25
CA HIS A 52 6.22 -7.99 -4.83
C HIS A 52 7.07 -6.70 -4.93
N PRO A 53 7.97 -6.38 -3.96
CA PRO A 53 8.64 -5.07 -3.88
C PRO A 53 9.33 -4.61 -5.16
N ARG A 54 9.96 -5.55 -5.90
CA ARG A 54 10.60 -5.24 -7.19
C ARG A 54 9.58 -4.83 -8.26
N SER A 55 8.42 -5.49 -8.31
CA SER A 55 7.34 -5.18 -9.24
C SER A 55 6.63 -3.89 -8.85
N ALA A 56 6.35 -3.70 -7.55
CA ALA A 56 5.80 -2.46 -7.02
C ALA A 56 6.66 -1.25 -7.43
N LEU A 57 7.98 -1.33 -7.26
CA LEU A 57 8.88 -0.25 -7.66
C LEU A 57 8.87 0.01 -9.18
N ALA A 58 8.85 -1.05 -10.01
CA ALA A 58 8.81 -0.90 -11.46
C ALA A 58 7.51 -0.24 -11.93
N SER A 59 6.36 -0.72 -11.44
CA SER A 59 5.04 -0.14 -11.73
C SER A 59 4.94 1.30 -11.23
N PHE A 60 5.47 1.59 -10.05
CA PHE A 60 5.49 2.94 -9.49
C PHE A 60 6.33 3.91 -10.33
N ASN A 61 7.51 3.50 -10.80
CA ASN A 61 8.33 4.31 -11.69
C ASN A 61 7.63 4.58 -13.04
N ASP A 62 6.95 3.57 -13.58
CA ASP A 62 6.17 3.70 -14.80
C ASP A 62 4.99 4.66 -14.61
N TRP A 63 4.30 4.60 -13.47
CA TRP A 63 3.26 5.58 -13.12
C TRP A 63 3.81 6.99 -13.08
N ILE A 64 4.94 7.24 -12.40
CA ILE A 64 5.60 8.56 -12.39
C ILE A 64 5.89 9.04 -13.82
N GLY A 65 6.34 8.15 -14.70
CA GLY A 65 6.61 8.47 -16.11
C GLY A 65 5.37 8.79 -16.93
N ARG A 66 4.21 8.21 -16.59
CA ARG A 66 2.93 8.45 -17.28
C ARG A 66 2.30 9.80 -16.93
N PHE A 67 2.62 10.38 -15.77
CA PHE A 67 2.12 11.71 -15.39
C PHE A 67 2.98 12.81 -16.04
N PRO A 68 2.45 13.54 -17.04
CA PRO A 68 3.20 14.57 -17.73
C PRO A 68 3.56 15.69 -16.74
N GLY A 69 4.84 16.08 -16.72
CA GLY A 69 5.34 17.16 -15.86
C GLY A 69 5.75 16.74 -14.44
N LEU A 70 5.31 15.59 -13.93
CA LEU A 70 5.72 15.13 -12.60
C LEU A 70 7.23 14.83 -12.53
N GLY A 71 7.76 14.13 -13.53
CA GLY A 71 9.20 13.87 -13.65
C GLY A 71 10.01 15.17 -13.66
N THR A 72 9.58 16.18 -14.42
CA THR A 72 10.23 17.49 -14.49
C THR A 72 10.16 18.23 -13.15
N ALA A 73 9.01 18.22 -12.48
CA ALA A 73 8.84 18.83 -11.16
C ALA A 73 9.74 18.16 -10.10
N LEU A 74 9.90 16.84 -10.17
CA LEU A 74 10.83 16.11 -9.31
C LEU A 74 12.28 16.47 -9.57
N GLN A 75 12.68 16.63 -10.84
CA GLN A 75 14.02 17.11 -11.21
C GLN A 75 14.26 18.54 -10.72
N GLN A 76 13.30 19.45 -10.89
CA GLN A 76 13.36 20.83 -10.37
C GLN A 76 13.43 20.88 -8.84
N ALA A 77 12.78 19.93 -8.16
CA ALA A 77 12.88 19.72 -6.72
C ALA A 77 14.18 19.03 -6.28
N GLY A 78 15.17 18.89 -7.18
CA GLY A 78 16.51 18.39 -6.88
C GLY A 78 16.62 16.87 -6.81
N LEU A 79 15.73 16.10 -7.46
CA LEU A 79 15.84 14.64 -7.51
C LEU A 79 17.01 14.20 -8.39
N ALA A 80 18.11 13.76 -7.77
CA ALA A 80 19.22 13.14 -8.49
C ALA A 80 18.81 11.82 -9.17
N ALA A 81 19.37 11.53 -10.35
CA ALA A 81 19.09 10.31 -11.12
C ALA A 81 19.28 9.02 -10.27
N ASN A 82 20.32 8.99 -9.43
CA ASN A 82 20.66 7.86 -8.56
C ASN A 82 20.15 8.00 -7.11
N ALA A 83 19.23 8.93 -6.84
CA ALA A 83 18.68 9.09 -5.50
C ALA A 83 17.98 7.79 -5.05
N ARG A 84 18.30 7.33 -3.84
CA ARG A 84 17.66 6.14 -3.20
C ARG A 84 16.38 6.49 -2.43
N ARG A 85 16.16 7.77 -2.14
CA ARG A 85 15.08 8.28 -1.30
C ARG A 85 14.42 9.50 -1.94
N TYR A 86 13.14 9.68 -1.66
CA TYR A 86 12.41 10.91 -1.93
C TYR A 86 12.43 11.81 -0.69
N THR A 87 12.64 13.11 -0.90
CA THR A 87 12.52 14.12 0.15
C THR A 87 11.03 14.42 0.42
N PRO A 88 10.68 15.02 1.58
CA PRO A 88 9.28 15.33 1.87
C PRO A 88 8.63 16.24 0.83
N ALA A 89 9.39 17.17 0.24
CA ALA A 89 8.91 18.02 -0.85
C ALA A 89 8.59 17.20 -2.12
N GLN A 90 9.45 16.24 -2.47
CA GLN A 90 9.21 15.34 -3.61
C GLN A 90 8.03 14.41 -3.37
N VAL A 91 7.86 13.93 -2.14
CA VAL A 91 6.71 13.10 -1.75
C VAL A 91 5.41 13.90 -1.87
N LYS A 92 5.39 15.18 -1.48
CA LYS A 92 4.22 16.05 -1.72
C LYS A 92 3.87 16.16 -3.20
N LEU A 93 4.86 16.28 -4.08
CA LEU A 93 4.62 16.33 -5.53
C LEU A 93 4.03 15.02 -6.06
N ILE A 94 4.57 13.89 -5.62
CA ILE A 94 4.06 12.57 -5.99
C ILE A 94 2.62 12.40 -5.50
N VAL A 95 2.36 12.68 -4.23
CA VAL A 95 1.03 12.55 -3.61
C VAL A 95 0.03 13.51 -4.24
N GLY A 96 0.44 14.72 -4.60
CA GLY A 96 -0.39 15.66 -5.33
C GLY A 96 -0.77 15.19 -6.74
N ALA A 97 0.04 14.33 -7.36
CA ALA A 97 -0.22 13.80 -8.71
C ALA A 97 -0.91 12.44 -8.71
N LEU A 98 -0.53 11.54 -7.79
CA LEU A 98 -1.02 10.16 -7.71
C LEU A 98 -2.17 9.98 -6.71
N GLY A 99 -2.35 10.91 -5.76
CA GLY A 99 -3.23 10.75 -4.59
C GLY A 99 -2.48 10.24 -3.36
N GLU A 100 -3.14 10.20 -2.21
CA GLU A 100 -2.61 9.52 -1.02
C GLU A 100 -2.68 7.99 -1.23
N PRO A 101 -1.63 7.24 -0.85
CA PRO A 101 -1.62 5.77 -0.96
C PRO A 101 -2.62 5.11 -0.01
#